data_AF-A0A3R5U8A7-F1
#
_entry.id   AF-A0A3R5U8A7-F1
#
_cell.length_a   1.000
_cell.length_b   1.000
_cell.length_c   1.000
_cell.angle_alpha   90.00
_cell.angle_beta   90.00
_cell.angle_gamma   90.00
#
_symmetry.space_group_name_H-M   'P 1'
#
loop_
_entity.id
_entity.type
_entity.pdbx_description
1 polymer ?
#
loop_
_entity_poly.entity_id
_entity_poly.type
_entity_poly.pdbx_seq_one_letter_code
_entity_poly.pdbx_strand_id
1 'polypeptide(L)' 'LDLFEEGSVTNMFTSIVGNVFGFKALRALRLEDLRIPTAYTKTFQGPPHGIQVERDKLNKYGRPLLGCTIKPKLGLS' A
#
# COMPACT_ATOMS: atom_id res chain seq x y z
N LEU A 1 -14.65 14.95 -0.97
CA LEU A 1 -13.70 14.16 -1.80
C LEU A 1 -12.85 15.08 -2.64
N ASP A 2 -13.34 16.28 -2.91
CA ASP A 2 -12.78 17.33 -3.78
C ASP A 2 -11.36 17.81 -3.41
N LEU A 3 -10.85 17.48 -2.22
CA LEU A 3 -9.46 17.77 -1.82
C LEU A 3 -8.47 16.73 -2.36
N PHE A 4 -8.94 15.55 -2.73
CA PHE A 4 -8.09 14.45 -3.16
C PHE A 4 -8.26 14.18 -4.64
N GLU A 5 -7.14 14.10 -5.33
CA GLU A 5 -7.09 13.65 -6.72
C GLU A 5 -7.46 12.17 -6.81
N GLU A 6 -8.37 11.84 -7.74
CA GLU A 6 -8.82 10.48 -8.00
C GLU A 6 -7.65 9.58 -8.40
N GLY A 7 -7.56 8.39 -7.82
CA GLY A 7 -6.53 7.42 -8.16
C GLY A 7 -5.10 7.78 -7.71
N SER A 8 -4.92 8.86 -6.93
CA SER A 8 -3.60 9.40 -6.57
C SER A 8 -3.27 9.21 -5.09
N VAL A 9 -2.59 8.10 -4.76
CA VAL A 9 -2.06 7.86 -3.40
C VAL A 9 -1.09 8.97 -2.99
N THR A 10 -0.29 9.46 -3.93
CA THR A 10 0.67 10.55 -3.70
C THR A 10 -0.03 11.82 -3.24
N ASN A 11 -1.08 12.27 -3.93
CA ASN A 11 -1.82 13.48 -3.57
C ASN A 11 -2.46 13.36 -2.17
N MET A 12 -3.00 12.19 -1.85
CA MET A 12 -3.55 11.92 -0.52
C MET A 12 -2.49 12.06 0.58
N PHE A 13 -1.30 11.45 0.38
CA PHE A 13 -0.22 11.54 1.37
C PHE A 13 0.40 12.93 1.47
N THR A 14 0.65 13.63 0.36
CA THR A 14 1.19 14.99 0.43
C THR A 14 0.27 15.92 1.21
N SER A 15 -1.04 15.73 1.09
CA SER A 15 -2.04 16.51 1.83
C SER A 15 -2.10 16.16 3.32
N ILE A 16 -1.99 14.87 3.68
CA ILE A 16 -2.16 14.41 5.08
C ILE A 16 -0.85 14.49 5.88
N VAL A 17 0.28 14.07 5.30
CA VAL A 17 1.56 13.94 6.03
C VAL A 17 2.59 14.99 5.62
N GLY A 18 2.35 15.78 4.57
CA GLY A 18 3.37 16.63 3.94
C GLY A 18 4.09 17.58 4.89
N ASN A 19 3.36 18.40 5.63
CA ASN A 19 3.95 19.45 6.50
C ASN A 19 3.72 19.22 8.00
N VAL A 20 2.70 18.46 8.37
CA VAL A 20 2.23 18.38 9.77
C VAL A 20 3.19 17.65 10.71
N PHE A 21 4.03 16.75 10.19
CA PHE A 21 5.04 16.03 10.98
C PHE A 21 6.26 16.89 11.33
N GLY A 22 6.50 17.99 10.60
CA GLY A 22 7.61 18.92 10.84
C GLY A 22 7.25 20.10 11.75
N PHE A 23 6.08 20.06 12.38
CA PHE A 23 5.57 21.22 13.13
C PHE A 23 6.35 21.42 14.43
N LYS A 24 7.03 22.57 14.57
CA LYS A 24 7.89 22.89 15.74
C LYS A 24 7.15 22.84 17.09
N ALA A 25 5.84 23.03 17.08
CA ALA A 25 5.01 22.97 18.30
C ALA A 25 4.69 21.53 18.74
N LEU A 26 4.93 20.53 17.88
CA LEU A 26 4.74 19.11 18.20
C LEU A 26 6.10 18.46 18.44
N ARG A 27 6.23 17.71 19.53
CA ARG A 27 7.45 16.94 19.84
C ARG A 27 7.52 15.64 19.03
N ALA A 28 6.37 15.03 18.76
CA ALA A 28 6.23 13.82 17.97
C ALA A 28 4.79 13.73 17.43
N LEU A 29 4.64 13.09 16.28
CA LEU A 29 3.35 12.77 15.67
C LEU A 29 3.45 11.39 15.02
N ARG A 30 2.38 10.60 15.10
CA ARG A 30 2.25 9.31 14.42
C ARG A 30 0.85 9.18 13.83
N LEU A 31 0.79 8.79 12.56
CA LEU A 31 -0.46 8.42 11.91
C LEU A 31 -0.72 6.93 12.18
N GLU A 32 -1.78 6.64 12.95
CA GLU A 32 -2.10 5.25 13.35
C GLU A 32 -3.00 4.54 12.34
N ASP A 33 -4.03 5.22 11.82
CA ASP A 33 -4.99 4.64 10.88
C ASP A 33 -5.65 5.73 10.01
N LEU A 34 -6.22 5.33 8.88
CA LEU A 34 -6.97 6.18 7.96
C LEU A 34 -8.27 5.50 7.55
N ARG A 35 -9.40 6.18 7.78
CA ARG A 35 -10.68 5.77 7.20
C ARG A 35 -10.80 6.30 5.77
N ILE A 36 -10.63 5.42 4.79
CA ILE A 36 -10.78 5.78 3.37
C ILE A 36 -12.25 5.64 2.92
N PRO A 37 -12.88 6.71 2.37
CA PRO A 37 -14.25 6.63 1.86
C PRO A 37 -14.38 5.69 0.65
N THR A 38 -15.47 4.94 0.57
CA THR A 38 -15.73 3.98 -0.51
C THR A 38 -15.72 4.62 -1.90
N ALA A 39 -16.19 5.87 -2.01
CA ALA A 39 -16.16 6.64 -3.25
C ALA A 39 -14.73 6.93 -3.73
N TYR A 40 -13.79 7.19 -2.80
CA TYR A 40 -12.38 7.33 -3.14
C TYR A 40 -11.75 5.98 -3.48
N THR A 41 -12.04 4.93 -2.71
CA THR A 41 -11.51 3.58 -2.97
C THR A 41 -11.86 3.09 -4.38
N LYS A 42 -13.05 3.43 -4.89
CA LYS A 42 -13.50 3.06 -6.24
C LYS A 42 -12.71 3.71 -7.38
N THR A 43 -11.94 4.77 -7.13
CA THR A 43 -11.11 5.41 -8.15
C THR A 43 -9.81 4.65 -8.43
N PHE A 44 -9.52 3.59 -7.66
CA PHE A 44 -8.30 2.79 -7.80
C PHE A 44 -8.62 1.42 -8.39
N GLN A 45 -7.70 0.89 -9.20
CA GLN A 45 -7.82 -0.45 -9.79
C GLN A 45 -7.70 -1.57 -8.74
N GLY A 46 -6.94 -1.34 -7.67
CA GLY A 46 -6.62 -2.37 -6.69
C GLY A 46 -5.61 -3.41 -7.22
N PRO A 47 -5.47 -4.57 -6.55
CA PRO A 47 -4.52 -5.60 -6.94
C PRO A 47 -4.87 -6.23 -8.30
N PRO A 48 -3.91 -6.40 -9.22
CA PRO A 48 -4.19 -6.93 -10.57
C PRO A 48 -4.66 -8.40 -10.57
N HIS A 49 -4.18 -9.24 -9.64
CA HIS A 49 -4.49 -10.68 -9.62
C HIS A 49 -4.99 -11.23 -8.27
N GLY A 50 -5.28 -10.37 -7.28
CA GLY A 50 -5.87 -10.80 -6.00
C GLY A 50 -5.24 -12.04 -5.34
N ILE A 51 -5.91 -12.62 -4.34
CA ILE A 51 -5.46 -13.91 -3.76
C ILE A 51 -6.07 -15.09 -4.52
N GLN A 52 -7.30 -14.96 -4.99
CA GLN A 52 -8.03 -16.04 -5.65
C GLN A 52 -7.42 -16.38 -7.01
N VAL A 53 -7.24 -15.38 -7.89
CA VAL A 53 -6.70 -15.61 -9.24
C VAL A 53 -5.25 -16.09 -9.19
N GLU A 54 -4.41 -15.58 -8.27
CA GLU A 54 -3.06 -16.13 -8.06
C GLU A 54 -3.07 -17.61 -7.62
N ARG A 55 -4.01 -18.02 -6.75
CA ARG A 55 -4.15 -19.43 -6.36
C ARG A 55 -4.62 -20.32 -7.50
N ASP A 56 -5.52 -19.82 -8.33
CA ASP A 56 -6.03 -20.54 -9.49
C ASP A 56 -4.96 -20.72 -10.55
N LYS A 57 -4.16 -19.68 -10.83
CA LYS A 57 -3.01 -19.77 -11.75
C LYS A 57 -1.97 -20.79 -11.31
N LEU A 58 -1.72 -20.91 -10.01
CA LEU A 58 -0.73 -21.84 -9.46
C LEU A 58 -1.30 -23.23 -9.16
N ASN A 59 -2.63 -23.39 -9.20
CA ASN A 59 -3.34 -24.60 -8.80
C ASN A 59 -2.92 -25.08 -7.39
N LYS A 60 -2.87 -24.17 -6.42
CA LYS A 60 -2.47 -24.45 -5.03
C LYS A 60 -3.50 -23.90 -4.03
N TYR A 61 -4.11 -24.82 -3.28
CA TYR A 61 -5.18 -24.52 -2.33
C TYR A 61 -4.89 -25.07 -0.93
N GLY A 62 -5.57 -24.52 0.08
CA GLY A 62 -5.55 -25.04 1.45
C GLY A 62 -4.23 -24.91 2.22
N ARG A 63 -3.20 -24.31 1.62
CA ARG A 63 -1.88 -24.13 2.25
C ARG A 63 -1.21 -22.80 1.89
N PRO A 64 -0.27 -22.32 2.73
CA PRO A 64 0.63 -21.22 2.39
C PRO A 64 1.52 -21.55 1.17
N LEU A 65 1.96 -20.52 0.45
CA LEU A 65 2.95 -20.65 -0.61
C LEU A 65 4.36 -20.59 -0.01
N LEU A 66 5.29 -21.36 -0.57
CA LEU A 66 6.71 -21.34 -0.18
C LEU A 66 7.51 -20.56 -1.22
N GLY A 67 8.38 -19.66 -0.75
CA GLY A 67 9.32 -18.92 -1.57
C GLY A 67 10.62 -18.70 -0.82
N CYS A 68 11.71 -18.44 -1.54
CA CYS A 68 13.01 -18.12 -0.94
C CYS A 68 13.68 -16.96 -1.69
N THR A 69 14.41 -16.13 -0.97
CA THR A 69 15.32 -15.16 -1.57
C THR A 69 16.69 -15.80 -1.70
N ILE A 70 17.26 -15.81 -2.90
CA ILE A 70 18.61 -16.32 -3.14
C ILE A 70 19.64 -15.51 -2.33
N LYS A 71 20.65 -16.19 -1.78
CA LYS A 71 21.74 -15.60 -1.00
C LYS A 71 23.11 -16.00 -1.57
N PRO A 72 24.14 -15.15 -1.46
CA PRO A 72 24.17 -13.82 -0.83
C PRO A 72 23.34 -12.78 -1.59
N LYS A 73 23.02 -11.65 -0.93
CA LYS A 73 22.21 -10.59 -1.55
C LYS A 73 22.87 -10.02 -2.82
N LEU A 74 24.19 -10.00 -2.87
CA LEU A 74 25.01 -9.47 -3.96
C LEU A 74 26.21 -10.40 -4.20
N GLY A 75 26.80 -10.36 -5.40
CA GLY A 75 28.02 -11.10 -5.72
C GLY A 75 27.81 -12.53 -6.24
N LEU A 76 26.62 -12.83 -6.78
CA LEU A 76 26.39 -14.02 -7.61
C LEU A 76 26.71 -13.70 -9.07
N SER A 77 27.21 -14.70 -9.80
CA SER A 77 27.76 -14.59 -11.16
C SER A 77 26.72 -14.45 -12.26
#